data_AF-A0A2G9MQ82-F1
#
_entry.id   AF-A0A2G9MQ82-F1
#
_cell.length_a   1.000
_cell.length_b   1.000
_cell.length_c   1.000
_cell.angle_alpha   90.00
_cell.angle_beta   90.00
_cell.angle_gamma   90.00
#
_symmetry.space_group_name_H-M   'P 1'
#
loop_
_entity.id
_entity.type
_entity.pdbx_description
1 polymer ?
#
loop_
_entity_poly.entity_id
_entity_poly.type
_entity_poly.pdbx_seq_one_letter_code
_entity_poly.pdbx_strand_id
1 'polypeptide(L)'
;MAFSKTFPKSSDKSVYPKWEEIYLSEEEERNAEIECRERNIRIMQECIDDAKGIVHEKRLLENQNLIIDVARSLFEKRASHEIFHKENRAKEKFDKENKK
;
A
#
# COMPACT_ATOMS: atom_id res chain seq x y z
N MET A 1 17.05 -9.45 14.29
CA MET A 1 16.72 -8.40 15.28
C MET A 1 15.23 -8.20 15.14
N ALA A 2 14.43 -8.60 16.14
CA ALA A 2 12.98 -8.54 16.07
C ALA A 2 12.50 -7.09 15.87
N PHE A 3 11.76 -6.85 14.80
CA PHE A 3 11.06 -5.63 14.47
C PHE A 3 10.07 -5.33 15.59
N SER A 4 10.15 -4.11 16.12
CA SER A 4 9.23 -3.64 17.15
C SER A 4 8.55 -2.36 16.71
N LYS A 5 7.31 -2.19 17.18
CA LYS A 5 6.55 -0.95 16.99
C LYS A 5 5.67 -0.69 18.21
N THR A 6 5.62 0.58 18.60
CA THR A 6 4.83 1.03 19.75
C THR A 6 3.45 1.48 19.31
N PHE A 7 2.42 1.01 19.99
CA PHE A 7 1.03 1.37 19.72
C PHE A 7 0.36 1.98 20.97
N PRO A 8 -0.51 2.99 20.81
CA PRO A 8 -1.26 3.54 21.93
C PRO A 8 -2.40 2.60 22.33
N LYS A 9 -2.48 2.25 23.61
CA LYS A 9 -3.58 1.50 24.23
C LYS A 9 -4.41 2.43 25.10
N SER A 10 -5.68 2.58 24.75
CA SER A 10 -6.65 3.26 25.59
C SER A 10 -6.87 2.46 26.87
N SER A 11 -6.58 3.08 28.02
CA SER A 11 -6.90 2.50 29.33
C SER A 11 -8.12 3.21 29.89
N ASP A 12 -9.08 2.46 30.46
CA ASP A 12 -10.34 3.01 31.01
C ASP A 12 -10.14 3.99 32.18
N LYS A 13 -8.90 4.18 32.66
CA LYS A 13 -8.58 4.95 33.88
C LYS A 13 -7.68 6.17 33.64
N SER A 14 -7.20 6.43 32.42
CA SER A 14 -6.33 7.59 32.14
C SER A 14 -6.68 8.30 30.83
N VAL A 15 -6.67 9.63 30.87
CA VAL A 15 -6.83 10.50 29.69
C VAL A 15 -5.69 10.31 28.68
N TYR A 16 -4.50 9.91 29.15
CA TYR A 16 -3.34 9.64 28.30
C TYR A 16 -3.27 8.17 27.90
N PRO A 17 -3.01 7.86 26.61
CA PRO A 17 -2.84 6.49 26.14
C PRO A 17 -1.57 5.88 26.72
N LYS A 18 -1.66 4.62 27.15
CA LYS A 18 -0.49 3.84 27.54
C LYS A 18 0.16 3.28 26.28
N TRP A 19 1.42 3.62 26.04
CA TRP A 19 2.16 3.11 24.89
C TRP A 19 2.68 1.71 25.19
N GLU A 20 2.32 0.74 24.36
CA GLU A 20 2.75 -0.66 24.46
C GLU A 20 3.61 -0.99 23.25
N GLU A 21 4.83 -1.48 23.50
CA GLU A 21 5.75 -1.92 22.45
C GLU A 21 5.51 -3.40 22.14
N ILE A 22 5.24 -3.69 20.86
CA ILE A 22 4.98 -5.04 20.38
C ILE A 22 6.17 -5.46 19.52
N TYR A 23 6.65 -6.69 19.75
CA TYR A 23 7.74 -7.31 19.00
C TYR A 23 7.17 -8.41 18.11
N LEU A 24 7.65 -8.50 16.87
CA LEU A 24 7.39 -9.66 16.02
C LEU A 24 8.37 -10.79 16.36
N SER A 25 7.89 -12.02 16.36
CA SER A 25 8.74 -13.21 16.35
C SER A 25 9.43 -13.37 14.99
N GLU A 26 10.56 -14.11 14.94
CA GLU A 26 11.28 -14.37 13.69
C GLU A 26 10.41 -15.06 12.61
N GLU A 27 9.44 -15.87 13.03
CA GLU A 27 8.49 -16.52 12.12
C GLU A 27 7.51 -15.51 11.52
N GLU A 28 6.98 -14.59 12.33
CA GLU A 28 6.07 -13.54 11.88
C GLU A 28 6.78 -12.55 10.94
N GLU A 29 8.04 -12.20 11.23
CA GLU A 29 8.86 -11.38 10.33
C GLU A 29 9.05 -12.06 8.98
N ARG A 30 9.46 -13.33 8.99
CA ARG A 30 9.68 -14.09 7.75
C ARG A 30 8.41 -14.20 6.92
N ASN A 31 7.27 -14.45 7.57
CA ASN A 31 5.97 -14.49 6.88
C ASN A 31 5.62 -13.13 6.28
N ALA A 32 5.80 -12.04 7.03
CA ALA A 32 5.55 -10.68 6.54
C ALA A 32 6.46 -10.31 5.35
N GLU A 33 7.73 -10.72 5.38
CA GLU A 33 8.67 -10.54 4.26
C GLU A 33 8.26 -11.32 3.01
N ILE A 34 7.82 -12.57 3.18
CA ILE A 34 7.32 -13.41 2.08
C ILE A 34 6.07 -12.78 1.48
N GLU A 35 5.08 -12.41 2.31
CA GLU A 35 3.84 -11.78 1.86
C GLU A 35 4.12 -10.46 1.13
N CYS A 36 5.02 -9.64 1.66
CA CYS A 36 5.44 -8.38 1.04
C CYS A 36 6.07 -8.65 -0.33
N ARG A 37 6.97 -9.64 -0.43
CA ARG A 37 7.63 -10.00 -1.69
C ARG A 37 6.64 -10.51 -2.73
N GLU A 38 5.77 -11.43 -2.36
CA GLU A 38 4.76 -11.98 -3.27
C GLU A 38 3.81 -10.89 -3.76
N ARG A 39 3.36 -10.02 -2.86
CA ARG A 39 2.47 -8.91 -3.21
C ARG A 39 3.14 -7.92 -4.17
N ASN A 40 4.40 -7.55 -3.92
CA ASN A 40 5.13 -6.64 -4.79
C ASN A 40 5.33 -7.21 -6.20
N ILE A 41 5.60 -8.51 -6.31
CA ILE A 41 5.71 -9.19 -7.62
C ILE A 41 4.38 -9.11 -8.37
N ARG A 42 3.26 -9.41 -7.70
CA ARG A 42 1.93 -9.34 -8.32
C ARG A 42 1.60 -7.92 -8.79
N ILE A 43 1.83 -6.91 -7.96
CA ILE A 43 1.58 -5.51 -8.34
C ILE A 43 2.42 -5.10 -9.54
N MET A 44 3.70 -5.52 -9.59
CA MET A 44 4.56 -5.22 -10.73
C MET A 44 4.07 -5.90 -12.02
N GLN A 45 3.61 -7.15 -11.95
CA GLN A 45 3.01 -7.84 -13.09
C GLN A 45 1.78 -7.10 -13.63
N GLU A 46 0.87 -6.68 -12.75
CA GLU A 46 -0.28 -5.85 -13.13
C GLU A 46 0.15 -4.53 -13.77
N CYS A 47 1.18 -3.87 -13.24
CA CYS A 47 1.68 -2.61 -13.81
C CYS A 47 2.28 -2.80 -15.21
N ILE A 48 2.92 -3.94 -15.48
CA ILE A 48 3.45 -4.26 -16.81
C ILE A 48 2.32 -4.47 -17.80
N ASP A 49 1.26 -5.18 -17.41
CA ASP A 49 0.11 -5.43 -18.28
C ASP A 49 -0.68 -4.15 -18.55
N ASP A 50 -0.87 -3.30 -17.53
CA ASP A 50 -1.44 -1.96 -17.69
C ASP A 50 -0.58 -1.08 -18.61
N ALA A 51 0.75 -1.10 -18.45
CA ALA A 51 1.67 -0.35 -19.29
C ALA A 51 1.59 -0.77 -20.76
N LYS A 52 1.49 -2.08 -21.04
CA LYS A 52 1.26 -2.59 -22.40
C LYS A 52 -0.07 -2.06 -22.97
N GLY A 53 -1.14 -2.08 -22.17
CA GLY A 53 -2.44 -1.53 -22.56
C GLY A 53 -2.34 -0.06 -22.96
N ILE A 54 -1.70 0.77 -22.13
CA ILE A 54 -1.51 2.20 -22.39
C ILE A 54 -0.70 2.44 -23.67
N VAL A 55 0.42 1.74 -23.85
CA VAL A 55 1.30 1.88 -25.02
C VAL A 55 0.54 1.52 -26.29
N HIS A 56 -0.23 0.42 -26.28
CA HIS A 56 -1.04 -0.02 -27.41
C HIS A 56 -2.18 0.95 -27.72
N GLU A 57 -2.96 1.38 -26.71
CA GLU A 57 -4.06 2.34 -26.88
C GLU A 57 -3.59 3.69 -27.44
N LYS A 58 -2.40 4.14 -27.02
CA LYS A 58 -1.81 5.41 -27.47
C LYS A 58 -0.99 5.28 -28.76
N ARG A 59 -0.91 4.07 -29.34
CA ARG A 59 -0.12 3.77 -30.55
C ARG A 59 1.34 4.25 -30.44
N LEU A 60 1.90 4.14 -29.24
CA LEU A 60 3.30 4.49 -29.01
C LEU A 60 4.20 3.39 -29.58
N LEU A 61 5.46 3.73 -29.85
CA LEU A 61 6.46 2.74 -30.26
C LEU A 61 6.57 1.66 -29.18
N GLU A 62 6.30 0.42 -29.56
CA GLU A 62 6.41 -0.75 -28.68
C GLU A 62 7.89 -1.05 -28.40
N ASN A 63 8.43 -0.32 -27.42
CA ASN A 63 9.77 -0.51 -26.91
C ASN A 63 9.68 -1.11 -25.50
N GLN A 64 10.44 -2.18 -25.25
CA GLN A 64 10.52 -2.80 -23.93
C GLN A 64 10.92 -1.80 -22.84
N ASN A 65 11.85 -0.88 -23.14
CA ASN A 65 12.28 0.14 -22.18
C ASN A 65 11.12 1.08 -21.82
N LEU A 66 10.31 1.50 -22.80
CA LEU A 66 9.16 2.37 -22.56
C LEU A 66 8.11 1.67 -21.69
N ILE A 67 7.83 0.39 -21.94
CA ILE A 67 6.87 -0.39 -21.15
C ILE A 67 7.36 -0.49 -19.70
N ILE A 68 8.65 -0.76 -19.49
CA ILE A 68 9.25 -0.85 -18.15
C ILE A 68 9.20 0.50 -17.43
N ASP A 69 9.50 1.60 -18.13
CA ASP A 69 9.48 2.95 -17.54
C ASP A 69 8.07 3.39 -17.13
N VAL A 70 7.07 3.07 -17.96
CA VAL A 70 5.65 3.32 -17.65
C VAL A 70 5.20 2.43 -16.49
N ALA A 71 5.55 1.15 -16.50
CA ALA A 71 5.22 0.21 -15.42
C ALA A 71 5.84 0.65 -14.08
N ARG A 72 7.09 1.12 -14.09
CA ARG A 72 7.76 1.69 -12.91
C ARG A 72 7.00 2.91 -12.37
N SER A 73 6.63 3.83 -13.26
CA SER A 73 5.87 5.02 -12.90
C SER A 73 4.50 4.67 -12.29
N LEU A 74 3.82 3.67 -12.84
CA LEU A 74 2.55 3.14 -12.30
C LEU A 74 2.74 2.50 -10.93
N PHE A 75 3.78 1.70 -10.76
CA PHE A 75 4.10 1.02 -9.51
C PHE A 75 4.34 2.03 -8.37
N GLU A 76 5.18 3.04 -8.61
CA GLU A 76 5.48 4.10 -7.64
C GLU A 76 4.21 4.88 -7.25
N LYS A 77 3.33 5.18 -8.21
CA LYS A 77 2.07 5.90 -7.97
C LYS A 77 1.05 5.06 -7.23
N ARG A 78 0.91 3.77 -7.56
CA ARG A 78 0.01 2.84 -6.83
C ARG A 78 0.44 2.71 -5.37
N ALA A 79 1.74 2.52 -5.12
CA ALA A 79 2.26 2.41 -3.75
C ALA A 79 2.01 3.66 -2.91
N SER A 80 2.06 4.86 -3.51
CA SER A 80 1.90 6.13 -2.79
C SER A 80 0.43 6.59 -2.64
N HIS A 81 -0.40 6.41 -3.66
CA HIS A 81 -1.72 7.05 -3.70
C HIS A 81 -2.89 6.13 -3.32
N GLU A 82 -2.69 4.82 -3.21
CA GLU A 82 -3.77 3.90 -2.84
C GLU A 82 -4.32 4.21 -1.44
N ILE A 83 -3.45 4.55 -0.48
CA ILE A 83 -3.84 4.96 0.88
C ILE A 83 -4.63 6.27 0.85
N PHE A 84 -4.16 7.28 0.12
CA PHE A 84 -4.85 8.56 -0.03
C PHE A 84 -6.27 8.39 -0.58
N HIS A 85 -6.45 7.55 -1.61
CA HIS A 85 -7.79 7.27 -2.15
C HIS A 85 -8.69 6.51 -1.17
N LYS A 86 -8.13 5.59 -0.38
CA LYS A 86 -8.85 4.87 0.68
C LYS A 86 -9.31 5.83 1.79
N GLU A 87 -8.44 6.72 2.24
CA GLU A 87 -8.75 7.74 3.26
C GLU A 87 -9.82 8.72 2.78
N ASN A 88 -9.72 9.21 1.55
CA ASN A 88 -10.75 10.08 0.98
C ASN A 88 -12.11 9.37 0.88
N ARG A 89 -12.15 8.12 0.44
CA ARG A 89 -13.40 7.33 0.42
C ARG A 89 -13.95 7.10 1.82
N ALA A 90 -13.09 6.86 2.81
CA ALA A 90 -13.52 6.71 4.20
C ALA A 90 -14.11 8.02 4.74
N LYS A 91 -13.49 9.15 4.45
CA LYS A 91 -13.99 10.49 4.79
C LYS A 91 -15.32 10.80 4.12
N GLU A 92 -15.46 10.52 2.83
CA GLU A 92 -16.72 10.70 2.10
C GLU A 92 -17.87 9.85 2.70
N LYS A 93 -17.59 8.62 3.14
CA LYS A 93 -18.58 7.78 3.83
C LYS A 93 -18.95 8.38 5.19
N PHE A 94 -17.97 8.77 5.98
CA PHE A 94 -18.18 9.43 7.27
C PHE A 94 -19.00 10.72 7.13
N ASP A 95 -18.70 11.55 6.13
CA ASP A 95 -19.41 12.80 5.86
C ASP A 95 -20.85 12.55 5.39
N LYS A 96 -21.12 11.44 4.68
CA LYS A 96 -22.48 11.04 4.29
C LYS A 96 -23.30 10.53 5.46
N GLU A 97 -22.71 9.75 6.35
CA GLU A 97 -23.40 9.20 7.53
C GLU A 97 -23.64 10.26 8.61
N ASN A 98 -22.79 11.30 8.69
CA ASN A 98 -22.91 12.39 9.67
C ASN A 98 -23.59 13.65 9.14
N LYS A 99 -23.94 13.71 7.85
CA LYS A 99 -24.84 14.72 7.32
C LYS A 99 -26.27 14.39 7.77
N LYS A 100 -26.69 15.02 8.86
CA LYS A 100 -28.11 15.22 9.21
C LYS A 100 -28.85 15.94 8.10
#